data_AF-A0A6G9A207-F1
#
_entry.id   AF-A0A6G9A207-F1
#
_cell.length_a   1.000
_cell.length_b   1.000
_cell.length_c   1.000
_cell.angle_alpha   90.00
_cell.angle_beta   90.00
_cell.angle_gamma   90.00
#
_symmetry.space_group_name_H-M   'P 1'
#
loop_
_entity.id
_entity.type
_entity.pdbx_description
1 polymer ?
#
loop_
_entity_poly.entity_id
_entity_poly.type
_entity_poly.pdbx_seq_one_letter_code
_entity_poly.pdbx_strand_id
1 'polypeptide(L)'
;MQKLSVRAQNVLKELAVELTGEQPPKGTWSPSQKLLRALTAERLATARNCGPHTMREIVDWAQGCGVTIGPVLPPGGSLSQMWGELIAKASAGGLTSAEIVGALQRSIRRKSVRIPIAFQVILVKILLSSFE
;
A
#
# COMPACT_ATOMS: atom_id res chain seq x y z
N MET A 1 -9.31 -6.90 22.65
CA MET A 1 -8.51 -6.33 21.54
C MET A 1 -7.06 -6.32 21.98
N GLN A 2 -6.15 -6.97 21.24
CA GLN A 2 -4.71 -6.96 21.55
C GLN A 2 -4.18 -5.51 21.46
N LYS A 3 -3.27 -5.12 22.35
CA LYS A 3 -2.66 -3.77 22.31
C LYS A 3 -1.47 -3.79 21.36
N LEU A 4 -1.41 -2.84 20.43
CA LEU A 4 -0.25 -2.70 19.53
C LEU A 4 1.03 -2.41 20.32
N SER A 5 2.11 -3.09 19.94
CA SER A 5 3.47 -2.85 20.36
C SER A 5 3.91 -1.43 19.98
N VAL A 6 4.91 -0.90 20.70
CA VAL A 6 5.47 0.43 20.41
C VAL A 6 6.00 0.50 18.97
N ARG A 7 6.58 -0.60 18.47
CA ARG A 7 7.08 -0.66 17.09
C ARG A 7 5.94 -0.58 16.09
N ALA A 8 4.86 -1.35 16.29
CA ALA A 8 3.70 -1.31 15.41
C ALA A 8 3.02 0.07 15.43
N GLN A 9 2.89 0.68 16.61
CA GLN A 9 2.39 2.05 16.74
C GLN A 9 3.27 3.04 15.95
N ASN A 10 4.59 2.97 16.08
CA ASN A 10 5.48 3.89 15.37
C ASN A 10 5.37 3.75 13.84
N VAL A 11 5.28 2.52 13.32
CA VAL A 11 5.02 2.28 11.90
C VAL A 11 3.72 2.93 11.46
N LEU A 12 2.62 2.71 12.20
CA LEU A 12 1.33 3.29 11.87
C LEU A 12 1.33 4.82 11.95
N LYS A 13 2.12 5.41 12.86
CA LYS A 13 2.26 6.87 12.96
C LYS A 13 2.97 7.47 11.76
N GLU A 14 4.06 6.86 11.30
CA GLU A 14 4.73 7.28 10.07
C GLU A 14 3.75 7.20 8.87
N LEU A 15 3.02 6.09 8.76
CA LEU A 15 2.03 5.90 7.69
C LEU A 15 0.82 6.84 7.83
N ALA A 16 0.43 7.27 9.03
CA ALA A 16 -0.68 8.22 9.23
C ALA A 16 -0.39 9.54 8.52
N VAL A 17 0.82 10.06 8.72
CA VAL A 17 1.30 11.31 8.11
C VAL A 17 1.33 11.15 6.60
N GLU A 18 1.92 10.06 6.10
CA GLU A 18 2.08 9.82 4.66
C GLU A 18 0.76 9.60 3.93
N LEU A 19 -0.18 8.83 4.52
CA LEU A 19 -1.38 8.36 3.81
C LEU A 19 -2.60 9.24 4.03
N THR A 20 -2.67 9.95 5.15
CA THR A 20 -3.89 10.67 5.54
C THR A 20 -3.66 12.11 5.98
N GLY A 21 -2.40 12.52 6.15
CA GLY A 21 -2.03 13.81 6.75
C GLY A 21 -2.31 13.89 8.25
N GLU A 22 -2.71 12.79 8.89
CA GLU A 22 -2.98 12.75 10.32
C GLU A 22 -1.68 12.95 11.11
N GLN A 23 -1.72 13.83 12.12
CA GLN A 23 -0.59 14.07 13.01
C GLN A 23 -0.79 13.35 14.36
N PRO A 24 -0.24 12.13 14.51
CA PRO A 24 -0.43 11.36 15.73
C PRO A 24 0.36 11.97 16.91
N PRO A 25 -0.17 11.89 18.15
CA PRO A 25 0.49 12.42 19.33
C PRO A 25 1.74 11.62 19.71
N LYS A 26 2.60 12.22 20.55
CA LYS A 26 3.66 11.50 21.25
C LYS A 26 3.01 10.58 22.30
N GLY A 27 3.37 9.29 22.33
CA GLY A 27 2.79 8.30 23.27
C GLY A 27 1.68 7.43 22.68
N THR A 28 0.77 6.94 23.52
CA THR A 28 -0.29 6.00 23.08
C THR A 28 -1.24 6.69 22.11
N TRP A 29 -1.56 6.03 21.00
CA TRP A 29 -2.44 6.56 19.96
C TRP A 29 -3.28 5.43 19.37
N SER A 30 -4.53 5.75 19.03
CA SER A 30 -5.44 4.84 18.35
C SER A 30 -5.58 5.27 16.88
N PRO A 31 -5.10 4.47 15.91
CA PRO A 31 -5.24 4.74 14.49
C PRO A 31 -6.68 5.05 14.08
N SER A 32 -6.86 6.07 13.24
CA SER A 32 -8.18 6.39 12.68
C SER A 32 -8.67 5.29 11.72
N GLN A 33 -9.99 5.15 11.59
CA GLN A 33 -10.57 4.22 10.61
C GLN A 33 -10.19 4.60 9.17
N LYS A 34 -9.98 5.90 8.91
CA LYS A 34 -9.49 6.42 7.63
C LYS A 34 -8.10 5.86 7.30
N LEU A 35 -7.16 5.90 8.26
CA LEU A 35 -5.85 5.30 8.09
C LEU A 35 -5.97 3.79 7.84
N LEU A 36 -6.75 3.08 8.66
CA LEU A 36 -6.89 1.63 8.52
C LEU A 36 -7.38 1.21 7.14
N ARG A 37 -8.33 1.95 6.56
CA ARG A 37 -8.83 1.70 5.20
C ARG A 37 -7.84 2.07 4.09
N ALA A 38 -6.86 2.93 4.37
CA ALA A 38 -5.81 3.30 3.43
C ALA A 38 -4.62 2.32 3.46
N LEU A 39 -4.53 1.46 4.47
CA LEU A 39 -3.47 0.46 4.58
C LEU A 39 -3.67 -0.67 3.57
N THR A 40 -2.55 -1.09 2.97
CA THR A 40 -2.47 -2.28 2.12
C THR A 40 -1.29 -3.13 2.55
N ALA A 41 -1.31 -4.42 2.20
CA ALA A 41 -0.17 -5.29 2.48
C ALA A 41 1.12 -4.77 1.82
N GLU A 42 1.02 -4.22 0.61
CA GLU A 42 2.14 -3.60 -0.10
C GLU A 42 2.71 -2.38 0.62
N ARG A 43 1.86 -1.50 1.19
CA ARG A 43 2.28 -0.35 2.03
C ARG A 43 3.02 -0.79 3.27
N LEU A 44 2.48 -1.74 4.01
CA LEU A 44 3.14 -2.27 5.19
C LEU A 44 4.49 -2.91 4.84
N ALA A 45 4.57 -3.63 3.72
CA ALA A 45 5.80 -4.30 3.30
C ALA A 45 6.92 -3.36 2.84
N THR A 46 6.59 -2.11 2.48
CA THR A 46 7.57 -1.07 2.14
C THR A 46 7.83 -0.08 3.27
N ALA A 47 7.04 -0.11 4.34
CA ALA A 47 7.17 0.80 5.46
C ALA A 47 8.47 0.54 6.24
N ARG A 48 9.15 1.62 6.63
CA ARG A 48 10.37 1.51 7.44
C ARG A 48 10.05 0.84 8.78
N ASN A 49 10.98 0.03 9.28
CA ASN A 49 10.85 -0.70 10.55
C ASN A 49 9.63 -1.65 10.64
N CYS A 50 8.96 -1.94 9.53
CA CYS A 50 7.84 -2.87 9.45
C CYS A 50 8.32 -4.25 8.98
N GLY A 51 8.94 -5.00 9.91
CA GLY A 51 9.31 -6.39 9.65
C GLY A 51 8.08 -7.32 9.57
N PRO A 52 8.24 -8.59 9.13
CA PRO A 52 7.13 -9.54 8.97
C PRO A 52 6.29 -9.75 10.24
N HIS A 53 6.93 -9.73 11.41
CA HIS A 53 6.23 -9.84 12.70
C HIS A 53 5.38 -8.60 13.00
N THR A 54 5.95 -7.40 12.83
CA THR A 54 5.23 -6.12 13.01
C THR A 54 4.07 -6.00 12.03
N MET A 55 4.28 -6.41 10.78
CA MET A 55 3.23 -6.41 9.75
C MET A 55 2.07 -7.32 10.14
N ARG A 56 2.36 -8.56 10.57
CA ARG A 56 1.32 -9.50 11.01
C ARG A 56 0.55 -8.96 12.20
N GLU A 57 1.26 -8.39 13.17
CA GLU A 57 0.64 -7.75 14.34
C GLU A 57 -0.34 -6.64 13.94
N ILE A 58 0.05 -5.76 13.02
CA ILE A 58 -0.81 -4.68 12.51
C ILE A 58 -2.03 -5.25 11.78
N VAL A 59 -1.86 -6.27 10.95
CA VAL A 59 -2.95 -6.92 10.20
C VAL A 59 -3.94 -7.58 11.14
N ASP A 60 -3.46 -8.37 12.11
CA ASP A 60 -4.28 -9.04 13.11
C ASP A 60 -5.03 -8.02 13.97
N TRP A 61 -4.36 -6.93 14.34
CA TRP A 61 -4.98 -5.83 15.10
C TRP A 61 -6.08 -5.14 14.29
N ALA A 62 -5.82 -4.78 13.04
CA ALA A 62 -6.81 -4.15 12.16
C ALA A 62 -8.02 -5.05 11.93
N GLN A 63 -7.81 -6.35 11.78
CA GLN A 63 -8.90 -7.32 11.69
C GLN A 63 -9.73 -7.35 12.97
N GLY A 64 -9.09 -7.26 14.15
CA GLY A 64 -9.79 -7.09 15.43
C GLY A 64 -10.59 -5.79 15.53
N CYS A 65 -10.24 -4.77 14.75
CA CYS A 65 -11.01 -3.52 14.58
C CYS A 65 -12.06 -3.59 13.46
N GLY A 66 -12.27 -4.77 12.84
CA GLY A 66 -13.21 -4.96 11.75
C GLY A 66 -12.73 -4.49 10.37
N VAL A 67 -11.42 -4.24 10.20
CA VAL A 67 -10.82 -3.84 8.92
C VAL A 67 -9.88 -4.92 8.41
N THR A 68 -10.19 -5.50 7.25
CA THR A 68 -9.32 -6.47 6.59
C THR A 68 -8.27 -5.75 5.75
N ILE A 69 -7.00 -5.89 6.12
CA ILE A 69 -5.87 -5.41 5.32
C ILE A 69 -5.39 -6.55 4.43
N GLY A 70 -5.68 -6.46 3.13
CA GLY A 70 -5.29 -7.45 2.12
C GLY A 70 -4.22 -6.94 1.15
N PRO A 71 -3.61 -7.84 0.37
CA PRO A 71 -2.84 -7.46 -0.81
C PRO A 71 -3.78 -6.93 -1.89
N VAL A 72 -3.39 -5.84 -2.55
CA VAL A 72 -4.18 -5.28 -3.66
C VAL A 72 -4.01 -6.10 -4.93
N LEU A 73 -2.83 -6.70 -5.10
CA LEU A 73 -2.48 -7.51 -6.25
C LEU A 73 -2.31 -8.98 -5.84
N PRO A 74 -2.67 -9.94 -6.70
CA PRO A 74 -2.47 -11.37 -6.41
C PRO A 74 -1.04 -11.66 -5.92
N PRO A 75 -0.85 -12.48 -4.88
CA PRO A 75 0.47 -12.85 -4.41
C PRO A 75 1.19 -13.72 -5.45
N GLY A 76 2.53 -13.65 -5.48
CA GLY A 76 3.34 -14.42 -6.43
C GLY A 76 3.59 -13.69 -7.76
N GLY A 77 3.89 -14.45 -8.81
CA GLY A 77 4.11 -13.96 -10.18
C GLY A 77 5.43 -13.20 -10.43
N SER A 78 5.83 -13.16 -11.70
CA SER A 78 6.92 -12.31 -12.16
C SER A 78 6.46 -10.85 -12.24
N LEU A 79 7.38 -9.89 -12.09
CA LEU A 79 7.03 -8.48 -12.30
C LEU A 79 6.58 -8.23 -13.75
N SER A 80 7.16 -8.94 -14.72
CA SER A 80 6.76 -8.85 -16.13
C SER A 80 5.29 -9.22 -16.33
N GLN A 81 4.87 -10.35 -15.74
CA GLN A 81 3.47 -10.78 -15.79
C GLN A 81 2.54 -9.76 -15.14
N MET A 82 2.87 -9.29 -13.93
CA MET A 82 2.10 -8.26 -13.23
C MET A 82 1.93 -7.00 -14.09
N TRP A 83 3.01 -6.51 -14.71
CA TRP A 83 2.92 -5.35 -15.59
C TRP A 83 2.03 -5.62 -16.82
N GLY A 84 2.15 -6.79 -17.44
CA GLY A 84 1.32 -7.19 -18.57
C GLY A 84 -0.17 -7.22 -18.24
N GLU A 85 -0.53 -7.79 -17.09
CA GLU A 85 -1.91 -7.83 -16.60
C GLU A 85 -2.47 -6.41 -16.37
N LEU A 86 -1.69 -5.52 -15.75
CA LEU A 86 -2.12 -4.14 -15.50
C LEU A 86 -2.26 -3.31 -16.77
N ILE A 87 -1.38 -3.52 -17.76
CA ILE A 87 -1.50 -2.89 -19.07
C ILE A 87 -2.79 -3.35 -19.76
N ALA A 88 -3.07 -4.65 -19.77
CA ALA A 88 -4.30 -5.19 -20.34
C ALA A 88 -5.55 -4.62 -19.63
N LYS A 89 -5.50 -4.53 -18.29
CA LYS A 89 -6.58 -3.96 -17.49
C LYS A 89 -6.80 -2.47 -17.76
N ALA A 90 -5.72 -1.70 -17.97
CA ALA A 90 -5.81 -0.29 -18.34
C ALA A 90 -6.48 -0.11 -19.71
N SER A 91 -6.11 -0.93 -20.70
CA SER A 91 -6.76 -0.93 -22.02
C SER A 91 -8.24 -1.28 -21.94
N ALA A 92 -8.64 -2.11 -20.97
CA ALA A 92 -10.04 -2.43 -20.70
C ALA A 92 -10.78 -1.39 -19.83
N GLY A 93 -10.13 -0.29 -19.42
CA GLY A 93 -10.72 0.74 -18.57
C GLY A 93 -10.94 0.33 -17.10
N GLY A 94 -10.40 -0.82 -16.68
CA GLY A 94 -10.62 -1.39 -15.34
C GLY A 94 -9.49 -1.13 -14.34
N LEU A 95 -8.45 -0.38 -14.72
CA LEU A 95 -7.29 -0.14 -13.87
C LEU A 95 -7.63 0.84 -12.74
N THR A 96 -7.35 0.44 -11.49
CA THR A 96 -7.62 1.27 -10.31
C THR A 96 -6.34 1.91 -9.75
N SER A 97 -6.50 3.05 -9.05
CA SER A 97 -5.38 3.71 -8.35
C SER A 97 -4.72 2.80 -7.32
N ALA A 98 -5.51 1.98 -6.61
CA ALA A 98 -5.00 1.01 -5.64
C ALA A 98 -4.05 -0.01 -6.29
N GLU A 99 -4.38 -0.51 -7.48
CA GLU A 99 -3.55 -1.48 -8.22
C GLU A 99 -2.25 -0.86 -8.73
N ILE A 100 -2.32 0.39 -9.22
CA ILE A 100 -1.13 1.15 -9.63
C ILE A 100 -0.18 1.31 -8.44
N VAL A 101 -0.70 1.78 -7.31
CA VAL A 101 0.04 1.93 -6.07
C VAL A 101 0.65 0.59 -5.65
N GLY A 102 -0.16 -0.48 -5.58
CA GLY A 102 0.31 -1.81 -5.20
C GLY A 102 1.45 -2.32 -6.09
N ALA A 103 1.37 -2.10 -7.40
CA ALA A 103 2.40 -2.53 -8.35
C ALA A 103 3.70 -1.77 -8.17
N LEU A 104 3.62 -0.45 -8.03
CA LEU A 104 4.79 0.40 -7.80
C LEU A 104 5.48 0.03 -6.49
N GLN A 105 4.72 -0.20 -5.43
CA GLN A 105 5.26 -0.63 -4.14
C GLN A 105 5.88 -2.02 -4.18
N ARG A 106 5.27 -2.96 -4.90
CA ARG A 106 5.84 -4.28 -5.13
C ARG A 106 7.16 -4.17 -5.91
N SER A 107 7.24 -3.27 -6.89
CA SER A 107 8.48 -2.97 -7.62
C SER A 107 9.56 -2.39 -6.69
N ILE A 108 9.21 -1.43 -5.83
CA ILE A 108 10.11 -0.83 -4.82
C ILE A 108 10.63 -1.92 -3.88
N ARG A 109 9.74 -2.75 -3.32
CA ARG A 109 10.10 -3.85 -2.41
C ARG A 109 11.07 -4.84 -3.07
N ARG A 110 10.83 -5.19 -4.34
CA ARG A 110 11.70 -6.09 -5.13
C ARG A 110 12.92 -5.38 -5.72
N LYS A 111 13.11 -4.08 -5.43
CA LYS A 111 14.20 -3.24 -5.95
C LYS A 111 14.31 -3.26 -7.48
N SER A 112 13.17 -3.41 -8.17
CA SER A 112 13.13 -3.38 -9.62
C SER A 112 13.01 -1.95 -10.12
N VAL A 113 13.97 -1.54 -10.95
CA VAL A 113 13.99 -0.24 -11.63
C VAL A 113 13.24 -0.28 -12.97
N ARG A 114 12.84 -1.47 -13.45
CA ARG A 114 12.20 -1.64 -14.75
C ARG A 114 10.68 -1.55 -14.64
N ILE A 115 10.13 -0.46 -15.16
CA ILE A 115 8.70 -0.28 -15.43
C ILE A 115 8.54 -0.23 -16.95
N PRO A 116 7.70 -1.08 -17.58
CA PRO A 116 7.52 -1.06 -19.02
C PRO A 116 7.03 0.28 -19.55
N ILE A 117 7.51 0.71 -20.72
CA ILE A 117 7.15 1.98 -21.35
C ILE A 117 5.63 2.12 -21.52
N ALA A 118 4.94 1.04 -21.92
CA ALA A 118 3.49 1.03 -22.03
C ALA A 118 2.79 1.42 -20.72
N PHE A 119 3.30 0.95 -19.58
CA PHE A 119 2.76 1.34 -18.27
C PHE A 119 3.15 2.77 -17.88
N GLN A 120 4.34 3.24 -18.26
CA GLN A 120 4.73 4.65 -18.07
C GLN A 120 3.79 5.60 -18.83
N VAL A 121 3.42 5.27 -20.07
CA VAL A 121 2.44 6.04 -20.86
C VAL A 121 1.08 6.10 -20.17
N ILE A 122 0.63 4.98 -19.60
CA ILE A 122 -0.61 4.92 -18.81
C ILE A 122 -0.52 5.87 -17.60
N LEU A 123 0.58 5.84 -16.85
CA LEU A 123 0.79 6.72 -15.70
C LEU A 123 0.76 8.21 -16.10
N VAL A 124 1.42 8.58 -17.20
CA VAL A 124 1.41 9.95 -17.71
C VAL A 124 0.00 10.41 -18.04
N LYS A 125 -0.79 9.58 -18.74
CA LYS A 125 -2.19 9.90 -19.07
C LYS A 125 -3.03 10.14 -17.82
N ILE A 126 -2.91 9.26 -16.82
CA ILE A 126 -3.64 9.39 -15.56
C ILE A 126 -3.26 10.68 -14.83
N LEU A 127 -1.97 11.01 -14.78
CA LEU A 127 -1.49 12.23 -14.13
C LEU A 127 -2.03 13.47 -14.85
N LEU A 128 -1.95 13.52 -16.18
CA LEU A 128 -2.48 14.63 -16.96
C LEU A 128 -3.98 14.82 -16.74
N SER A 129 -4.76 13.74 -16.74
CA SER A 129 -6.20 13.80 -16.46
C SER A 129 -6.56 14.15 -15.01
N SER A 130 -5.60 14.14 -14.08
CA SER A 130 -5.83 14.53 -12.68
C SER A 130 -5.48 15.99 -12.39
N PHE A 131 -4.79 16.67 -13.32
CA PHE A 131 -4.38 18.07 -13.19
C PHE A 131 -5.24 19.04 -14.01
N GLU A 132 -6.11 18.53 -14.89
CA GLU A 132 -7.17 19.28 -15.57
C GLU A 132 -8.48 19.24 -14.76
#